data_AF-A0A7V6DF34-F1
#
_entry.id   AF-A0A7V6DF34-F1
#
_cell.length_a   1.000
_cell.length_b   1.000
_cell.length_c   1.000
_cell.angle_alpha   90.00
_cell.angle_beta   90.00
_cell.angle_gamma   90.00
#
_symmetry.space_group_name_H-M   'P 1'
#
loop_
_entity.id
_entity.type
_entity.pdbx_description
1 polymer ?
#
loop_
_entity_poly.entity_id
_entity_poly.type
_entity_poly.pdbx_seq_one_letter_code
_entity_poly.pdbx_strand_id
1 'polypeptide(L)'
;MSRKASLRNLPGFDTFFTRWKEAVMRVFRSMVTIAAMVGFALGCGEKKAKAPTYDIAGEFAKVKAARTALTDARTRLAEVRDKLAELQKLPRLTPEQSAEKTQLEAQLKEVQKVFDDAFSEDQSRLSEFLNVVLNDETLRAAPQTRQALDLYAQEALVNAQDFMDRAGDYRRAIELLETAEGYFTAVNLSPPQPLLATKEKAKAFRYITKERFDQLKKGMTEEQVKAITGTPFYANVRENEVKGRKIVSWLFNRQDGEVAGLYFEKGKLYALKWNVKE
;
A
#
# COMPACT_ATOMS: atom_id res chain seq x y z
N MET A 1 8.60 19.12 28.30
CA MET A 1 9.21 19.06 26.94
C MET A 1 8.83 17.72 26.32
N SER A 2 7.91 17.69 25.37
CA SER A 2 7.48 16.47 24.67
C SER A 2 7.60 16.74 23.18
N ARG A 3 8.55 16.07 22.52
CA ARG A 3 8.74 16.15 21.06
C ARG A 3 7.67 15.28 20.42
N LYS A 4 6.65 15.90 19.81
CA LYS A 4 5.66 15.22 18.97
C LYS A 4 6.27 14.98 17.59
N ALA A 5 6.27 13.73 17.14
CA ALA A 5 6.59 13.38 15.77
C ALA A 5 5.42 13.77 14.86
N SER A 6 5.67 14.72 13.95
CA SER A 6 4.83 14.92 12.76
C SER A 6 4.89 13.64 11.92
N LEU A 7 3.81 13.28 11.22
CA LEU A 7 3.78 12.14 10.30
C LEU A 7 4.84 12.27 9.18
N ARG A 8 5.34 13.50 8.90
CA ARG A 8 6.50 13.75 8.02
C ARG A 8 7.85 13.37 8.63
N ASN A 9 7.93 13.15 9.94
CA ASN A 9 9.17 12.84 10.66
C ASN A 9 9.32 11.35 10.97
N LEU A 10 8.45 10.47 10.43
CA LEU A 10 8.71 9.04 10.45
C LEU A 10 9.89 8.74 9.50
N PRO A 11 11.03 8.23 9.99
CA PRO A 11 12.14 7.85 9.14
C PRO A 11 11.65 6.81 8.12
N GLY A 12 11.65 7.17 6.83
CA GLY A 12 11.22 6.28 5.74
C GLY A 12 9.87 6.60 5.08
N PHE A 13 9.07 7.56 5.57
CA PHE A 13 7.74 7.84 5.00
C PHE A 13 7.82 8.39 3.56
N ASP A 14 8.63 9.43 3.34
CA ASP A 14 8.82 10.03 2.01
C ASP A 14 9.62 9.14 1.07
N THR A 15 10.62 8.41 1.58
CA THR A 15 11.43 7.49 0.77
C THR A 15 10.69 6.22 0.38
N PHE A 16 9.82 5.68 1.24
CA PHE A 16 8.96 4.54 0.91
C PHE A 16 7.92 4.92 -0.13
N PHE A 17 7.18 6.01 0.04
CA PHE A 17 6.16 6.44 -0.93
C PHE A 17 6.75 6.84 -2.29
N THR A 18 7.91 7.50 -2.30
CA THR A 18 8.57 7.90 -3.55
C THR A 18 9.17 6.69 -4.28
N ARG A 19 9.85 5.78 -3.57
CA ARG A 19 10.41 4.56 -4.18
C ARG A 19 9.33 3.54 -4.55
N TRP A 20 8.24 3.45 -3.78
CA TRP A 20 7.06 2.63 -4.13
C TRP A 20 6.36 3.19 -5.37
N LYS A 21 6.14 4.53 -5.46
CA LYS A 21 5.63 5.16 -6.68
C LYS A 21 6.55 4.91 -7.88
N GLU A 22 7.87 5.03 -7.72
CA GLU A 22 8.82 4.77 -8.81
C GLU A 22 8.87 3.28 -9.22
N ALA A 23 8.78 2.35 -8.27
CA ALA A 23 8.74 0.91 -8.54
C ALA A 23 7.42 0.50 -9.21
N VAL A 24 6.28 0.93 -8.68
CA VAL A 24 4.95 0.68 -9.26
C VAL A 24 4.81 1.35 -10.63
N MET A 25 5.32 2.57 -10.81
CA MET A 25 5.31 3.26 -12.11
C MET A 25 6.30 2.65 -13.12
N ARG A 26 7.43 2.07 -12.68
CA ARG A 26 8.31 1.27 -13.55
C ARG A 26 7.59 0.04 -14.06
N VAL A 27 6.91 -0.70 -13.19
CA VAL A 27 6.17 -1.92 -13.58
C VAL A 27 5.00 -1.59 -14.51
N PHE A 28 4.23 -0.53 -14.25
CA PHE A 28 3.18 -0.07 -15.16
C PHE A 28 3.72 0.41 -16.53
N ARG A 29 4.94 0.99 -16.58
CA ARG A 29 5.61 1.32 -17.86
C ARG A 29 6.13 0.08 -18.59
N SER A 30 6.57 -0.94 -17.87
CA SER A 30 7.05 -2.19 -18.45
C SER A 30 5.92 -3.04 -19.06
N MET A 31 4.69 -2.97 -18.52
CA MET A 31 3.52 -3.63 -19.13
C MET A 31 3.08 -3.02 -20.47
N VAL A 32 3.56 -1.83 -20.83
CA VAL A 32 3.18 -1.12 -22.08
C VAL A 32 4.26 -1.23 -23.17
N THR A 33 5.47 -1.72 -22.88
CA THR A 33 6.60 -1.56 -23.81
C THR A 33 7.47 -2.79 -23.99
N ILE A 34 6.93 -3.88 -24.57
CA ILE A 34 7.68 -4.74 -25.50
C ILE A 34 6.72 -5.18 -26.62
N ALA A 35 6.55 -4.30 -27.60
CA ALA A 35 6.00 -4.66 -28.89
C ALA A 35 7.06 -5.39 -29.72
N ALA A 36 6.70 -6.59 -30.17
CA ALA A 36 7.17 -7.27 -31.38
C ALA A 36 8.68 -7.41 -31.61
N MET A 37 9.21 -8.61 -31.33
CA MET A 37 10.18 -9.27 -32.23
C MET A 37 9.84 -10.76 -32.36
N VAL A 38 8.84 -11.07 -33.17
CA VAL A 38 8.73 -12.40 -33.79
C VAL A 38 9.36 -12.25 -35.17
N GLY A 39 10.64 -12.63 -35.26
CA GLY A 39 11.37 -12.68 -36.52
C GLY A 39 10.74 -13.72 -37.46
N PHE A 40 10.28 -13.24 -38.62
CA PHE A 40 9.96 -14.08 -39.77
C PHE A 40 11.28 -14.63 -40.33
N ALA A 41 11.53 -15.92 -40.13
CA ALA A 41 12.54 -16.67 -40.90
C ALA A 41 11.81 -17.59 -41.88
N LEU A 42 11.87 -17.22 -43.16
CA LEU A 42 11.52 -18.08 -44.29
C LEU A 42 12.59 -19.17 -44.42
N GLY A 43 12.20 -20.43 -44.19
CA GLY A 43 13.07 -21.59 -44.40
C GLY A 43 12.25 -22.89 -44.37
N CYS A 44 12.13 -23.56 -45.51
CA CYS A 44 11.42 -24.82 -45.66
C CYS A 44 12.15 -25.98 -44.97
N GLY A 45 11.38 -26.82 -44.27
CA GLY A 45 11.72 -28.23 -44.06
C GLY A 45 12.36 -28.57 -42.71
N GLU A 46 11.58 -28.58 -41.63
CA GLU A 46 11.82 -29.47 -40.49
C GLU A 46 10.53 -29.60 -39.66
N LYS A 47 10.28 -30.80 -39.12
CA LYS A 47 9.11 -31.13 -38.31
C LYS A 47 8.89 -30.01 -37.28
N LYS A 48 7.69 -29.40 -37.27
CA LYS A 48 7.31 -28.40 -36.27
C LYS A 48 7.60 -28.98 -34.89
N ALA A 49 8.71 -28.55 -34.27
CA ALA A 49 8.93 -28.74 -32.86
C ALA A 49 7.71 -28.10 -32.19
N LYS A 50 6.92 -28.92 -31.48
CA LYS A 50 5.86 -28.41 -30.61
C LYS A 50 6.53 -27.34 -29.74
N ALA A 51 6.05 -26.10 -29.80
CA ALA A 51 6.53 -25.06 -28.90
C ALA A 51 6.56 -25.63 -27.47
N PRO A 52 7.59 -25.34 -26.66
CA PRO A 52 7.68 -25.89 -25.31
C PRO A 52 6.37 -25.57 -24.58
N THR A 53 5.67 -26.62 -24.16
CA THR A 53 4.50 -26.50 -23.30
C THR A 53 4.92 -25.73 -22.05
N TYR A 54 4.26 -24.61 -21.77
CA TYR A 54 4.54 -23.79 -20.60
C TYR A 54 4.44 -24.63 -19.32
N ASP A 55 5.53 -24.74 -18.57
CA ASP A 55 5.56 -25.46 -17.29
C ASP A 55 4.91 -24.61 -16.19
N ILE A 56 3.58 -24.57 -16.21
CA ILE A 56 2.79 -23.79 -15.26
C ILE A 56 3.10 -24.16 -13.80
N ALA A 57 3.41 -25.43 -13.52
CA ALA A 57 3.72 -25.88 -12.17
C ALA A 57 5.09 -25.37 -11.72
N GLY A 58 6.12 -25.51 -12.56
CA GLY A 58 7.46 -25.01 -12.30
C GLY A 58 7.50 -23.48 -12.18
N GLU A 59 6.86 -22.76 -13.10
CA GLU A 59 6.81 -21.30 -13.04
C GLU A 59 6.03 -20.80 -11.82
N PHE A 60 4.91 -21.44 -11.47
CA PHE A 60 4.18 -21.07 -10.25
C PHE A 60 4.97 -21.40 -8.97
N ALA A 61 5.79 -22.45 -8.97
CA ALA A 61 6.68 -22.74 -7.84
C ALA A 61 7.69 -21.60 -7.60
N LYS A 62 8.20 -20.96 -8.65
CA LYS A 62 9.07 -19.78 -8.54
C LYS A 62 8.32 -18.58 -7.95
N VAL A 63 7.07 -18.34 -8.37
CA VAL A 63 6.21 -17.30 -7.79
C VAL A 63 6.04 -17.52 -6.29
N LYS A 64 5.73 -18.75 -5.87
CA LYS A 64 5.58 -19.07 -4.45
C LYS A 64 6.88 -18.87 -3.67
N ALA A 65 8.02 -19.28 -4.22
CA ALA A 65 9.32 -19.09 -3.58
C ALA A 65 9.64 -17.60 -3.38
N ALA A 66 9.39 -16.77 -4.40
CA ALA A 66 9.56 -15.33 -4.30
C ALA A 66 8.61 -14.70 -3.26
N ARG A 67 7.35 -15.16 -3.20
CA ARG A 67 6.38 -14.73 -2.18
C ARG A 67 6.80 -15.09 -0.76
N THR A 68 7.34 -16.28 -0.55
CA THR A 68 7.88 -16.69 0.76
C THR A 68 9.04 -15.78 1.16
N ALA A 69 10.00 -15.55 0.25
CA ALA A 69 11.12 -14.65 0.52
C ALA A 69 10.67 -13.22 0.86
N LEU A 70 9.67 -12.68 0.17
CA LEU A 70 9.08 -11.38 0.49
C LEU A 70 8.43 -11.39 1.88
N THR A 71 7.69 -12.44 2.23
CA THR A 71 7.01 -12.57 3.53
C THR A 71 8.02 -12.59 4.68
N ASP A 72 9.11 -13.35 4.51
CA ASP A 72 10.19 -13.42 5.50
C ASP A 72 10.91 -12.07 5.65
N ALA A 73 11.27 -11.44 4.52
CA ALA A 73 11.91 -10.13 4.52
C ALA A 73 11.03 -9.04 5.15
N ARG A 74 9.72 -9.07 4.88
CA ARG A 74 8.72 -8.17 5.48
C ARG A 74 8.65 -8.35 7.00
N THR A 75 8.60 -9.60 7.46
CA THR A 75 8.58 -9.93 8.89
C THR A 75 9.83 -9.41 9.58
N ARG A 76 11.00 -9.67 9.00
CA ARG A 76 12.28 -9.20 9.56
C ARG A 76 12.38 -7.68 9.61
N LEU A 77 11.90 -7.00 8.57
CA LEU A 77 11.87 -5.53 8.52
C LEU A 77 10.94 -4.96 9.60
N ALA A 78 9.78 -5.56 9.81
CA ALA A 78 8.85 -5.17 10.87
C ALA A 78 9.48 -5.34 12.26
N GLU A 79 10.10 -6.49 12.55
CA GLU A 79 10.79 -6.73 13.83
C GLU A 79 11.84 -5.68 14.17
N VAL A 80 12.72 -5.33 13.20
CA VAL A 80 13.77 -4.32 13.42
C VAL A 80 13.15 -2.95 13.67
N ARG A 81 12.12 -2.58 12.90
CA ARG A 81 11.42 -1.30 13.07
C ARG A 81 10.69 -1.20 14.41
N ASP A 82 10.04 -2.28 14.84
CA ASP A 82 9.29 -2.30 16.10
C ASP A 82 10.24 -2.18 17.29
N LYS A 83 11.37 -2.89 17.29
CA LYS A 83 12.40 -2.74 18.34
C LYS A 83 12.98 -1.33 18.39
N LEU A 84 13.27 -0.73 17.23
CA LEU A 84 13.71 0.67 17.16
C LEU A 84 12.66 1.63 17.71
N ALA A 85 11.39 1.41 17.39
CA ALA A 85 10.29 2.23 17.90
C ALA A 85 10.15 2.12 19.42
N GLU A 86 10.28 0.93 20.01
CA GLU A 86 10.26 0.75 21.46
C GLU A 86 11.41 1.48 22.15
N LEU A 87 12.64 1.37 21.63
CA LEU A 87 13.78 2.12 22.17
C LEU A 87 13.57 3.64 22.04
N GLN A 88 12.99 4.12 20.94
CA GLN A 88 12.72 5.55 20.73
C GLN A 88 11.66 6.13 21.69
N LYS A 89 10.77 5.29 22.25
CA LYS A 89 9.78 5.72 23.25
C LYS A 89 10.38 5.94 24.63
N LEU A 90 11.56 5.37 24.91
CA LEU A 90 12.18 5.49 26.22
C LEU A 90 12.71 6.92 26.45
N PRO A 91 12.43 7.54 27.63
CA PRO A 91 12.86 8.90 27.92
C PRO A 91 14.39 9.02 28.08
N ARG A 92 15.05 7.93 28.46
CA ARG A 92 16.50 7.81 28.58
C ARG A 92 16.91 6.36 28.31
N LEU A 93 17.90 6.18 27.47
CA LEU A 93 18.49 4.88 27.17
C LEU A 93 19.63 4.56 28.13
N THR A 94 19.78 3.29 28.50
CA THR A 94 21.02 2.79 29.10
C THR A 94 22.14 2.72 28.05
N PRO A 95 23.42 2.57 28.45
CA PRO A 95 24.51 2.34 27.50
C PRO A 95 24.26 1.14 26.58
N GLU A 96 23.72 0.04 27.12
CA GLU A 96 23.40 -1.19 26.38
C GLU A 96 22.30 -0.93 25.35
N GLN A 97 21.22 -0.25 25.76
CA GLN A 97 20.12 0.12 24.86
C GLN A 97 20.56 1.12 23.78
N SER A 98 21.53 1.97 24.09
CA SER A 98 22.11 2.91 23.10
C SER A 98 22.95 2.17 22.07
N ALA A 99 23.71 1.16 22.49
CA ALA A 99 24.45 0.27 21.59
C ALA A 99 23.51 -0.57 20.73
N GLU A 100 22.48 -1.17 21.32
CA GLU A 100 21.44 -1.94 20.61
C GLU A 100 20.74 -1.07 19.57
N LYS A 101 20.33 0.15 19.93
CA LYS A 101 19.72 1.10 19.00
C LYS A 101 20.63 1.37 17.79
N THR A 102 21.92 1.64 18.04
CA THR A 102 22.89 1.90 16.97
C THR A 102 23.04 0.68 16.05
N GLN A 103 23.07 -0.52 16.62
CA GLN A 103 23.14 -1.76 15.85
C GLN A 103 21.88 -1.99 15.01
N LEU A 104 20.70 -1.77 15.59
CA LEU A 104 19.42 -1.90 14.88
C LEU A 104 19.28 -0.86 13.76
N GLU A 105 19.76 0.37 13.97
CA GLU A 105 19.80 1.42 12.92
C GLU A 105 20.73 1.03 11.76
N ALA A 106 21.85 0.36 12.04
CA ALA A 106 22.72 -0.19 11.01
C ALA A 106 22.04 -1.36 10.26
N GLN A 107 21.44 -2.30 10.99
CA GLN A 107 20.70 -3.45 10.42
C GLN A 107 19.51 -3.02 9.57
N LEU A 108 18.85 -1.92 9.93
CA LEU A 108 17.66 -1.43 9.22
C LEU A 108 17.95 -1.19 7.74
N LYS A 109 19.13 -0.67 7.38
CA LYS A 109 19.50 -0.41 5.99
C LYS A 109 19.62 -1.70 5.18
N GLU A 110 20.26 -2.72 5.76
CA GLU A 110 20.46 -4.02 5.13
C GLU A 110 19.13 -4.76 4.97
N VAL A 111 18.35 -4.85 6.05
CA VAL A 111 17.04 -5.51 6.03
C VAL A 111 16.07 -4.79 5.09
N GLN A 112 16.13 -3.46 5.01
CA GLN A 112 15.35 -2.70 4.03
C GLN A 112 15.75 -3.08 2.59
N LYS A 113 17.04 -3.22 2.30
CA LYS A 113 17.50 -3.63 0.98
C LYS A 113 17.01 -5.04 0.63
N VAL A 114 17.14 -6.00 1.55
CA VAL A 114 16.64 -7.38 1.36
C VAL A 114 15.14 -7.38 1.08
N PHE A 115 14.37 -6.57 1.80
CA PHE A 115 12.95 -6.38 1.52
C PHE A 115 12.70 -5.79 0.12
N ASP A 116 13.41 -4.73 -0.27
CA ASP A 116 13.24 -4.07 -1.57
C ASP A 116 13.55 -5.05 -2.72
N ASP A 117 14.61 -5.85 -2.58
CA ASP A 117 15.02 -6.86 -3.57
C ASP A 117 13.99 -8.01 -3.65
N ALA A 118 13.55 -8.55 -2.50
CA ALA A 118 12.54 -9.60 -2.44
C ALA A 118 11.17 -9.14 -2.97
N PHE A 119 10.79 -7.89 -2.71
CA PHE A 119 9.58 -7.27 -3.26
C PHE A 119 9.68 -7.18 -4.79
N SER A 120 10.82 -6.72 -5.31
CA SER A 120 11.02 -6.59 -6.76
C SER A 120 10.95 -7.95 -7.46
N GLU A 121 11.56 -8.99 -6.88
CA GLU A 121 11.50 -10.35 -7.41
C GLU A 121 10.07 -10.93 -7.38
N ASP A 122 9.35 -10.81 -6.26
CA ASP A 122 7.94 -11.26 -6.16
C ASP A 122 7.08 -10.59 -7.24
N GLN A 123 7.19 -9.27 -7.39
CA GLN A 123 6.42 -8.53 -8.39
C GLN A 123 6.78 -8.92 -9.81
N SER A 124 8.07 -9.10 -10.13
CA SER A 124 8.51 -9.56 -11.46
C SER A 124 7.95 -10.93 -11.77
N ARG A 125 8.14 -11.90 -10.87
CA ARG A 125 7.69 -13.29 -11.05
C ARG A 125 6.18 -13.38 -11.18
N LEU A 126 5.45 -12.72 -10.29
CA LEU A 126 3.99 -12.74 -10.32
C LEU A 126 3.46 -12.08 -11.60
N SER A 127 4.03 -10.95 -12.02
CA SER A 127 3.65 -10.26 -13.25
C SER A 127 3.94 -11.10 -14.49
N GLU A 128 5.14 -11.69 -14.59
CA GLU A 128 5.53 -12.58 -15.68
C GLU A 128 4.57 -13.78 -15.78
N PHE A 129 4.28 -14.42 -14.64
CA PHE A 129 3.36 -15.54 -14.57
C PHE A 129 1.95 -15.15 -15.02
N LEU A 130 1.38 -14.10 -14.42
CA LEU A 130 0.03 -13.61 -14.75
C LEU A 130 -0.09 -13.17 -16.22
N ASN A 131 0.95 -12.53 -16.77
CA ASN A 131 0.95 -12.12 -18.17
C ASN A 131 0.85 -13.32 -19.13
N VAL A 132 1.45 -14.47 -18.78
CA VAL A 132 1.31 -15.68 -19.59
C VAL A 132 -0.06 -16.32 -19.37
N VAL A 133 -0.40 -16.64 -18.12
CA VAL A 133 -1.58 -17.48 -17.84
C VAL A 133 -2.91 -16.78 -18.13
N LEU A 134 -2.98 -15.45 -18.06
CA LEU A 134 -4.21 -14.72 -18.36
C LEU A 134 -4.46 -14.59 -19.88
N ASN A 135 -3.42 -14.68 -20.70
CA ASN A 135 -3.50 -14.55 -22.16
C ASN A 135 -3.64 -15.88 -22.91
N ASP A 136 -3.53 -17.03 -22.22
CA ASP A 136 -3.76 -18.37 -22.77
C ASP A 136 -5.03 -18.98 -22.18
N GLU A 137 -6.00 -19.35 -23.03
CA GLU A 137 -7.29 -19.88 -22.57
C GLU A 137 -7.17 -21.17 -21.76
N THR A 138 -6.22 -22.03 -22.14
CA THR A 138 -5.96 -23.32 -21.48
C THR A 138 -5.35 -23.12 -20.10
N LEU A 139 -4.39 -22.20 -20.00
CA LEU A 139 -3.72 -21.89 -18.73
C LEU A 139 -4.62 -21.08 -17.80
N ARG A 140 -5.50 -20.25 -18.34
CA ARG A 140 -6.44 -19.43 -17.56
C ARG A 140 -7.32 -20.26 -16.63
N ALA A 141 -7.75 -21.44 -17.07
CA ALA A 141 -8.57 -22.36 -16.29
C ALA A 141 -7.77 -23.19 -15.27
N ALA A 142 -6.44 -23.12 -15.29
CA ALA A 142 -5.61 -23.91 -14.39
C ALA A 142 -5.73 -23.43 -12.92
N PRO A 143 -5.67 -24.35 -11.94
CA PRO A 143 -5.73 -23.98 -10.52
C PRO A 143 -4.68 -22.94 -10.10
N GLN A 144 -3.48 -23.00 -10.68
CA GLN A 144 -2.37 -22.08 -10.42
C GLN A 144 -2.72 -20.64 -10.79
N THR A 145 -3.57 -20.42 -11.80
CA THR A 145 -4.04 -19.08 -12.19
C THR A 145 -4.85 -18.45 -11.06
N ARG A 146 -5.81 -19.20 -10.50
CA ARG A 146 -6.57 -18.74 -9.32
C ARG A 146 -5.63 -18.44 -8.15
N GLN A 147 -4.69 -19.34 -7.86
CA GLN A 147 -3.76 -19.15 -6.75
C GLN A 147 -2.86 -17.92 -6.94
N ALA A 148 -2.38 -17.65 -8.16
CA ALA A 148 -1.61 -16.45 -8.47
C ALA A 148 -2.46 -15.17 -8.31
N LEU A 149 -3.72 -15.20 -8.74
CA LEU A 149 -4.65 -14.09 -8.52
C LEU A 149 -4.93 -13.85 -7.02
N ASP A 150 -5.05 -14.92 -6.23
CA ASP A 150 -5.20 -14.78 -4.78
C ASP A 150 -3.93 -14.15 -4.15
N LEU A 151 -2.72 -14.49 -4.63
CA LEU A 151 -1.48 -13.84 -4.20
C LEU A 151 -1.42 -12.35 -4.59
N TYR A 152 -1.90 -12.00 -5.79
CA TYR A 152 -2.03 -10.61 -6.22
C TYR A 152 -3.01 -9.84 -5.32
N ALA A 153 -4.19 -10.41 -5.05
CA ALA A 153 -5.21 -9.81 -4.19
C ALA A 153 -4.72 -9.57 -2.76
N GLN A 154 -3.92 -10.48 -2.21
CA GLN A 154 -3.33 -10.32 -0.87
C GLN A 154 -2.40 -9.11 -0.80
N GLU A 155 -1.54 -8.91 -1.79
CA GLU A 155 -0.67 -7.71 -1.83
C GLU A 155 -1.48 -6.44 -2.09
N ALA A 156 -2.52 -6.54 -2.91
CA ALA A 156 -3.42 -5.43 -3.14
C ALA A 156 -4.10 -5.00 -1.82
N LEU A 157 -4.57 -5.95 -1.02
CA LEU A 157 -5.15 -5.70 0.30
C LEU A 157 -4.17 -5.00 1.25
N VAL A 158 -2.92 -5.48 1.34
CA VAL A 158 -1.90 -4.88 2.21
C VAL A 158 -1.61 -3.44 1.77
N ASN A 159 -1.38 -3.21 0.49
CA ASN A 159 -1.10 -1.87 -0.04
C ASN A 159 -2.28 -0.91 0.14
N ALA A 160 -3.51 -1.38 -0.11
CA ALA A 160 -4.71 -0.60 0.10
C ALA A 160 -4.86 -0.18 1.58
N GLN A 161 -4.58 -1.10 2.51
CA GLN A 161 -4.63 -0.79 3.94
C GLN A 161 -3.60 0.28 4.32
N ASP A 162 -2.38 0.22 3.77
CA ASP A 162 -1.37 1.25 4.01
C ASP A 162 -1.79 2.62 3.44
N PHE A 163 -2.39 2.68 2.25
CA PHE A 163 -2.94 3.93 1.70
C PHE A 163 -4.01 4.52 2.61
N MET A 164 -4.93 3.68 3.10
CA MET A 164 -6.00 4.13 3.97
C MET A 164 -5.48 4.59 5.33
N ASP A 165 -4.71 3.77 6.02
CA ASP A 165 -4.38 4.00 7.43
C ASP A 165 -3.30 5.05 7.61
N ARG A 166 -2.31 5.08 6.72
CA ARG A 166 -1.12 5.94 6.85
C ARG A 166 -1.25 7.24 6.08
N ALA A 167 -1.78 7.17 4.85
CA ALA A 167 -1.86 8.33 3.97
C ALA A 167 -3.25 8.96 3.88
N GLY A 168 -4.31 8.26 4.31
CA GLY A 168 -5.69 8.67 4.08
C GLY A 168 -6.07 8.74 2.60
N ASP A 169 -5.33 8.05 1.72
CA ASP A 169 -5.55 8.07 0.26
C ASP A 169 -6.51 6.96 -0.16
N TYR A 170 -7.76 7.10 0.27
CA TYR A 170 -8.83 6.15 -0.06
C TYR A 170 -9.05 5.98 -1.56
N ARG A 171 -8.79 7.02 -2.36
CA ARG A 171 -8.89 6.92 -3.82
C ARG A 171 -7.89 5.91 -4.37
N ARG A 172 -6.62 6.01 -4.00
CA ARG A 172 -5.59 5.04 -4.45
C ARG A 172 -5.86 3.64 -3.93
N ALA A 173 -6.35 3.50 -2.69
CA ALA A 173 -6.77 2.21 -2.17
C ALA A 173 -7.88 1.57 -3.03
N ILE A 174 -8.91 2.34 -3.42
CA ILE A 174 -10.01 1.87 -4.27
C ILE A 174 -9.49 1.45 -5.65
N GLU A 175 -8.71 2.28 -6.33
CA GLU A 175 -8.18 1.98 -7.68
C GLU A 175 -7.41 0.66 -7.72
N LEU A 176 -6.60 0.42 -6.69
CA LEU A 176 -5.79 -0.77 -6.56
C LEU A 176 -6.64 -2.03 -6.27
N LEU A 177 -7.69 -1.90 -5.45
CA LEU A 177 -8.63 -2.99 -5.19
C LEU A 177 -9.54 -3.30 -6.39
N GLU A 178 -9.99 -2.29 -7.12
CA GLU A 178 -10.77 -2.44 -8.36
C GLU A 178 -9.94 -3.11 -9.47
N THR A 179 -8.65 -2.77 -9.58
CA THR A 179 -7.74 -3.45 -10.50
C THR A 179 -7.62 -4.93 -10.16
N ALA A 180 -7.42 -5.25 -8.87
CA ALA A 180 -7.32 -6.63 -8.40
C ALA A 180 -8.63 -7.41 -8.65
N GLU A 181 -9.79 -6.82 -8.36
CA GLU A 181 -11.10 -7.39 -8.68
C GLU A 181 -11.26 -7.69 -10.18
N GLY A 182 -10.86 -6.74 -11.04
CA GLY A 182 -10.96 -6.86 -12.49
C GLY A 182 -10.25 -8.09 -13.05
N TYR A 183 -9.10 -8.48 -12.47
CA TYR A 183 -8.41 -9.70 -12.90
C TYR A 183 -9.20 -10.98 -12.63
N PHE A 184 -9.95 -11.07 -11.51
CA PHE A 184 -10.82 -12.23 -11.25
C PHE A 184 -11.99 -12.25 -12.23
N THR A 185 -12.63 -11.10 -12.45
CA THR A 185 -13.76 -10.97 -13.38
C THR A 185 -13.34 -11.33 -14.81
N ALA A 186 -12.15 -10.90 -15.25
CA ALA A 186 -11.62 -11.19 -16.59
C ALA A 186 -11.47 -12.69 -16.87
N VAL A 187 -11.35 -13.52 -15.83
CA VAL A 187 -11.24 -14.97 -15.94
C VAL A 187 -12.48 -15.71 -15.44
N ASN A 188 -13.62 -15.02 -15.29
CA ASN A 188 -14.89 -15.55 -14.80
C ASN A 188 -14.80 -16.20 -13.41
N LEU A 189 -13.91 -15.69 -12.55
CA LEU A 189 -13.78 -16.13 -11.16
C LEU A 189 -14.40 -15.12 -10.21
N SER A 190 -14.91 -15.61 -9.08
CA SER A 190 -15.41 -14.74 -8.01
C SER A 190 -14.23 -14.13 -7.23
N PRO A 191 -14.17 -12.80 -7.08
CA PRO A 191 -13.16 -12.14 -6.24
C PRO A 191 -13.27 -12.57 -4.77
N PRO A 192 -12.16 -12.60 -4.02
CA PRO A 192 -12.19 -12.92 -2.59
C PRO A 192 -13.04 -11.91 -1.80
N GLN A 193 -13.86 -12.40 -0.86
CA GLN A 193 -14.68 -11.54 0.00
C GLN A 193 -13.87 -10.46 0.76
N PRO A 194 -12.66 -10.73 1.31
CA PRO A 194 -11.86 -9.69 1.95
C PRO A 194 -11.51 -8.52 1.02
N LEU A 195 -11.28 -8.78 -0.27
CA LEU A 195 -11.00 -7.76 -1.29
C LEU A 195 -12.23 -6.85 -1.49
N LEU A 196 -13.40 -7.46 -1.66
CA LEU A 196 -14.66 -6.73 -1.82
C LEU A 196 -14.99 -5.90 -0.58
N ALA A 197 -14.88 -6.49 0.61
CA ALA A 197 -15.15 -5.81 1.87
C ALA A 197 -14.23 -4.61 2.11
N THR A 198 -12.93 -4.77 1.83
CA THR A 198 -11.95 -3.68 1.96
C THR A 198 -12.23 -2.56 0.96
N LYS A 199 -12.63 -2.90 -0.27
CA LYS A 199 -13.00 -1.92 -1.30
C LYS A 199 -14.21 -1.08 -0.88
N GLU A 200 -15.25 -1.73 -0.36
CA GLU A 200 -16.45 -1.02 0.12
C GLU A 200 -16.15 -0.18 1.36
N LYS A 201 -15.30 -0.65 2.27
CA LYS A 201 -14.78 0.17 3.38
C LYS A 201 -14.06 1.41 2.83
N ALA A 202 -13.16 1.25 1.86
CA ALA A 202 -12.43 2.38 1.28
C ALA A 202 -13.37 3.41 0.62
N LYS A 203 -14.37 2.94 -0.14
CA LYS A 203 -15.41 3.80 -0.72
C LYS A 203 -16.20 4.54 0.35
N ALA A 204 -16.58 3.85 1.42
CA ALA A 204 -17.33 4.44 2.52
C ALA A 204 -16.55 5.57 3.19
N PHE A 205 -15.24 5.47 3.35
CA PHE A 205 -14.41 6.48 4.02
C PHE A 205 -13.82 7.57 3.09
N ARG A 206 -13.92 7.40 1.77
CA ARG A 206 -13.37 8.34 0.79
C ARG A 206 -13.87 9.78 0.95
N TYR A 207 -15.13 9.94 1.31
CA TYR A 207 -15.77 11.25 1.52
C TYR A 207 -16.36 11.31 2.91
N ILE A 208 -16.20 12.43 3.62
CA ILE A 208 -16.89 12.63 4.89
C ILE A 208 -18.39 12.84 4.64
N THR A 209 -19.24 12.17 5.43
CA THR A 209 -20.69 12.37 5.39
C THR A 209 -21.14 13.22 6.57
N LYS A 210 -22.34 13.80 6.47
CA LYS A 210 -22.91 14.64 7.52
C LYS A 210 -23.15 13.83 8.80
N GLU A 211 -23.61 12.60 8.66
CA GLU A 211 -23.90 11.68 9.77
C GLU A 211 -22.64 11.34 10.58
N ARG A 212 -21.50 11.16 9.91
CA ARG A 212 -20.21 10.93 10.59
C ARG A 212 -19.65 12.22 11.17
N PHE A 213 -19.80 13.33 10.46
CA PHE A 213 -19.36 14.64 10.97
C PHE A 213 -20.10 15.01 12.27
N ASP A 214 -21.40 14.72 12.37
CA ASP A 214 -22.22 15.07 13.53
C ASP A 214 -21.96 14.19 14.77
N GLN A 215 -21.27 13.06 14.61
CA GLN A 215 -20.80 12.27 15.74
C GLN A 215 -19.60 12.90 16.45
N LEU A 216 -18.91 13.85 15.80
CA LEU A 216 -17.70 14.46 16.33
C LEU A 216 -18.02 15.49 17.43
N LYS A 217 -17.22 15.47 18.50
CA LYS A 217 -17.38 16.36 19.65
C LYS A 217 -16.06 17.05 19.98
N LYS A 218 -16.16 18.31 20.41
CA LYS A 218 -15.01 19.03 20.96
C LYS A 218 -14.38 18.22 22.11
N GLY A 219 -13.06 18.19 22.18
CA GLY A 219 -12.29 17.43 23.16
C GLY A 219 -11.94 15.99 22.75
N MET A 220 -12.46 15.49 21.62
CA MET A 220 -12.02 14.20 21.07
C MET A 220 -10.53 14.22 20.70
N THR A 221 -9.84 13.09 20.88
CA THR A 221 -8.47 12.90 20.38
C THR A 221 -8.47 12.66 18.87
N GLU A 222 -7.30 12.79 18.26
CA GLU A 222 -7.08 12.45 16.85
C GLU A 222 -7.49 11.00 16.53
N GLU A 223 -7.20 10.04 17.42
CA GLU A 223 -7.58 8.63 17.25
C GLU A 223 -9.09 8.44 17.30
N GLN A 224 -9.78 9.11 18.24
CA GLN A 224 -11.25 9.07 18.33
C GLN A 224 -11.89 9.68 17.07
N VAL A 225 -11.33 10.77 16.55
CA VAL A 225 -11.80 11.37 15.29
C VAL A 225 -11.53 10.44 14.11
N LYS A 226 -10.37 9.79 14.02
CA LYS A 226 -10.04 8.83 12.95
C LYS A 226 -10.95 7.61 12.96
N ALA A 227 -11.35 7.13 14.14
CA ALA A 227 -12.30 6.01 14.25
C ALA A 227 -13.66 6.34 13.61
N ILE A 228 -14.05 7.62 13.59
CA ILE A 228 -15.30 8.09 12.99
C ILE A 228 -15.09 8.47 11.51
N THR A 229 -14.00 9.17 11.19
CA THR A 229 -13.83 9.84 9.89
C THR A 229 -12.90 9.12 8.92
N GLY A 230 -12.15 8.13 9.41
CA GLY A 230 -10.98 7.62 8.72
C GLY A 230 -9.75 8.51 8.92
N THR A 231 -8.62 8.11 8.34
CA THR A 231 -7.40 8.91 8.34
C THR A 231 -7.55 10.06 7.33
N PRO A 232 -7.28 11.33 7.71
CA PRO A 232 -7.29 12.43 6.75
C PRO A 232 -6.22 12.22 5.67
N PHE A 233 -6.51 12.65 4.45
CA PHE A 233 -5.50 12.65 3.39
C PHE A 233 -4.31 13.52 3.81
N TYR A 234 -3.09 12.98 3.78
CA TYR A 234 -1.92 13.64 4.38
C TYR A 234 -1.66 15.05 3.82
N ALA A 235 -1.93 15.28 2.53
CA ALA A 235 -1.75 16.59 1.89
C ALA A 235 -2.81 17.62 2.34
N ASN A 236 -3.91 17.16 2.91
CA ASN A 236 -4.99 17.97 3.47
C ASN A 236 -4.80 18.26 4.97
N VAL A 237 -3.69 17.82 5.56
CA VAL A 237 -3.30 18.14 6.93
C VAL A 237 -2.37 19.36 6.92
N ARG A 238 -2.78 20.43 7.61
CA ARG A 238 -2.03 21.70 7.68
C ARG A 238 -1.74 22.07 9.13
N GLU A 239 -0.50 22.43 9.42
CA GLU A 239 -0.11 22.98 10.73
C GLU A 239 0.08 24.49 10.60
N ASN A 240 -0.63 25.26 11.41
CA ASN A 240 -0.58 26.72 11.42
C ASN A 240 -0.42 27.24 12.84
N GLU A 241 0.27 28.37 13.00
CA GLU A 241 0.32 29.10 14.26
C GLU A 241 -0.61 30.31 14.18
N VAL A 242 -1.65 30.33 15.01
CA VAL A 242 -2.67 31.39 15.02
C VAL A 242 -2.73 32.01 16.41
N LYS A 243 -2.28 33.27 16.52
CA LYS A 243 -2.24 34.01 17.80
C LYS A 243 -1.47 33.25 18.90
N GLY A 244 -0.28 32.73 18.56
CA GLY A 244 0.57 31.96 19.48
C GLY A 244 0.09 30.54 19.81
N ARG A 245 -0.95 30.05 19.11
CA ARG A 245 -1.49 28.69 19.30
C ARG A 245 -1.20 27.83 18.08
N LYS A 246 -0.66 26.63 18.30
CA LYS A 246 -0.45 25.63 17.25
C LYS A 246 -1.75 24.90 16.95
N ILE A 247 -2.26 25.13 15.75
CA ILE A 247 -3.49 24.53 15.24
C ILE A 247 -3.16 23.55 14.12
N VAL A 248 -3.64 22.32 14.24
CA VAL A 248 -3.59 21.32 13.17
C VAL A 248 -4.97 21.26 12.52
N SER A 249 -5.04 21.49 11.22
CA SER A 249 -6.27 21.48 10.44
C SER A 249 -6.30 20.24 9.56
N TRP A 250 -7.39 19.48 9.62
CA TRP A 250 -7.66 18.35 8.73
C TRP A 250 -8.83 18.71 7.82
N LEU A 251 -8.60 18.63 6.51
CA LEU A 251 -9.61 18.91 5.50
C LEU A 251 -10.11 17.61 4.85
N PHE A 252 -11.41 17.37 4.96
CA PHE A 252 -12.06 16.20 4.38
C PHE A 252 -12.95 16.61 3.22
N ASN A 253 -12.74 15.97 2.07
CA ASN A 253 -13.58 16.16 0.91
C ASN A 253 -14.95 15.52 1.14
N ARG A 254 -15.99 16.15 0.62
CA ARG A 254 -17.34 15.61 0.56
C ARG A 254 -17.68 15.17 -0.86
N GLN A 255 -18.76 14.42 -0.98
CA GLN A 255 -19.21 13.91 -2.28
C GLN A 255 -19.73 15.00 -3.22
N ASP A 256 -20.21 16.12 -2.67
CA ASP A 256 -20.69 17.28 -3.42
C ASP A 256 -19.58 18.26 -3.84
N GLY A 257 -18.32 17.92 -3.59
CA GLY A 257 -17.15 18.75 -3.94
C GLY A 257 -16.77 19.78 -2.88
N GLU A 258 -17.59 19.98 -1.85
CA GLU A 258 -17.29 20.87 -0.73
C GLU A 258 -16.32 20.22 0.28
N VAL A 259 -15.81 21.03 1.22
CA VAL A 259 -14.81 20.59 2.21
C VAL A 259 -15.30 20.82 3.63
N ALA A 260 -15.19 19.79 4.47
CA ALA A 260 -15.34 19.90 5.91
C ALA A 260 -13.97 20.06 6.59
N GLY A 261 -13.89 20.95 7.58
CA GLY A 261 -12.67 21.24 8.32
C GLY A 261 -12.77 20.82 9.78
N LEU A 262 -11.79 20.07 10.25
CA LEU A 262 -11.60 19.71 11.65
C LEU A 262 -10.32 20.37 12.16
N TYR A 263 -10.40 21.04 13.30
CA TYR A 263 -9.29 21.82 13.83
C TYR A 263 -8.92 21.34 15.23
N PHE A 264 -7.64 21.03 15.41
CA PHE A 264 -7.08 20.48 16.62
C PHE A 264 -6.13 21.47 17.29
N GLU A 265 -6.26 21.59 18.61
CA GLU A 265 -5.35 22.34 19.46
C GLU A 265 -4.82 21.36 20.52
N LYS A 266 -3.50 21.29 20.67
CA LYS A 266 -2.84 20.36 21.61
C LYS A 266 -3.24 18.89 21.42
N GLY A 267 -3.66 18.49 20.22
CA GLY A 267 -4.10 17.11 19.87
C GLY A 267 -5.56 16.81 20.24
N LYS A 268 -6.36 17.84 20.55
CA LYS A 268 -7.78 17.71 20.85
C LYS A 268 -8.59 18.53 19.85
N LEU A 269 -9.69 17.97 19.36
CA LEU A 269 -10.61 18.67 18.46
C LEU A 269 -11.21 19.88 19.17
N TYR A 270 -10.94 21.11 18.70
CA TYR A 270 -11.45 22.33 19.34
C TYR A 270 -12.53 23.03 18.49
N ALA A 271 -12.49 22.85 17.17
CA ALA A 271 -13.49 23.39 16.25
C ALA A 271 -13.75 22.43 15.08
N LEU A 272 -14.96 22.52 14.54
CA LEU A 272 -15.40 21.79 13.37
C LEU A 272 -16.19 22.75 12.47
N LYS A 273 -16.04 22.62 11.15
CA LYS A 273 -16.81 23.36 10.16
C LYS A 273 -17.25 22.41 9.05
N TRP A 274 -18.55 22.31 8.81
CA TRP A 274 -19.09 21.47 7.74
C TRP A 274 -18.78 22.05 6.34
N ASN A 275 -18.80 23.37 6.23
CA ASN A 275 -18.41 24.12 5.04
C ASN A 275 -17.21 25.01 5.39
N VAL A 276 -16.05 24.69 4.81
CA VAL A 276 -14.90 25.60 4.79
C VAL A 276 -14.96 26.36 3.47
N LYS A 277 -15.31 27.64 3.52
CA LYS A 277 -15.08 28.53 2.37
C LYS A 277 -13.57 28.72 2.25
N GLU A 278 -13.02 28.40 1.08
CA GLU A 278 -11.66 28.81 0.70
C GLU A 278 -11.52 30.34 0.65
#